data_AF-A8EXY3-F1
#
_entry.id   AF-A8EXY3-F1
#
_cell.length_a   1.000
_cell.length_b   1.000
_cell.length_c   1.000
_cell.angle_alpha   90.00
_cell.angle_beta   90.00
_cell.angle_gamma   90.00
#
_symmetry.space_group_name_H-M   'P 1'
#
loop_
_entity.id
_entity.type
_entity.pdbx_description
1 polymer ?
#
loop_
_entity_poly.entity_id
_entity_poly.type
_entity_poly.pdbx_seq_one_letter_code
_entity_poly.pdbx_strand_id
1 'polypeptide(L)' 'MYLKDIDPTIIQSMCYYADENFVGKKVEGYKAPEAILTIDAAMIIHLIIYDAYRPQKAVEHF' A
#
# COMPACT_ATOMS: atom_id res chain seq x y z
N MET A 1 -4.57 -8.98 -5.12
CA MET A 1 -4.53 -8.42 -6.50
C MET A 1 -3.97 -7.01 -6.45
N TYR A 2 -3.43 -6.46 -7.54
CA TYR A 2 -3.00 -5.07 -7.57
C TYR A 2 -4.17 -4.15 -7.86
N LEU A 3 -4.23 -3.01 -7.17
CA LEU A 3 -5.33 -2.06 -7.35
C LEU A 3 -5.38 -1.45 -8.75
N LYS A 4 -4.22 -1.15 -9.34
CA LYS A 4 -4.10 -0.61 -10.70
C LYS A 4 -4.73 -1.50 -11.79
N ASP A 5 -4.84 -2.80 -11.52
CA ASP A 5 -5.43 -3.76 -12.47
C ASP A 5 -6.96 -3.67 -12.47
N ILE A 6 -7.56 -3.10 -11.42
CA ILE A 6 -9.00 -2.90 -11.25
C ILE A 6 -9.39 -1.50 -11.69
N ASP A 7 -8.69 -0.50 -11.16
CA ASP A 7 -8.91 0.90 -11.51
C ASP A 7 -7.56 1.65 -11.51
N PRO A 8 -6.97 1.90 -12.70
CA PRO A 8 -5.71 2.61 -12.81
C PRO A 8 -5.83 4.11 -12.52
N THR A 9 -7.05 4.65 -12.35
CA THR A 9 -7.27 6.07 -12.03
C THR A 9 -7.08 6.37 -10.54
N ILE A 10 -7.06 5.35 -9.69
CA ILE A 10 -6.88 5.51 -8.24
C ILE A 10 -5.41 5.80 -7.93
N ILE A 11 -5.16 6.96 -7.32
CA ILE A 11 -3.83 7.38 -6.89
C ILE A 11 -3.41 6.54 -5.66
N GLN A 12 -2.23 5.92 -5.75
CA GLN A 12 -1.67 5.05 -4.70
C GLN A 12 -0.51 5.78 -4.00
N SER A 13 -0.75 6.33 -2.81
CA SER A 13 0.27 7.05 -2.03
C SER A 13 0.93 6.13 -1.00
N MET A 14 1.74 5.19 -1.47
CA MET A 14 2.36 4.15 -0.64
C MET A 14 3.57 4.67 0.15
N CYS A 15 3.34 5.43 1.24
CA CYS A 15 4.40 6.11 2.00
C CYS A 15 5.48 5.17 2.55
N TYR A 16 5.16 3.90 2.84
CA TYR A 16 6.14 2.92 3.33
C TYR A 16 7.11 2.39 2.26
N TYR A 17 6.88 2.71 0.98
CA TYR A 17 7.86 2.49 -0.10
C TYR A 17 8.87 3.64 -0.21
N ALA A 18 8.58 4.81 0.36
CA ALA A 18 9.42 6.00 0.35
C ALA A 18 10.05 6.26 1.72
N ASP A 19 10.98 7.21 1.80
CA ASP A 19 11.57 7.65 3.07
C ASP A 19 10.69 8.68 3.81
N GLU A 20 9.73 9.28 3.10
CA GLU A 20 8.70 10.17 3.64
C GLU A 20 7.61 9.36 4.36
N ASN A 21 7.98 8.78 5.49
CA ASN A 21 7.06 8.12 6.42
C ASN A 21 7.58 8.24 7.85
N PHE A 22 6.80 7.80 8.84
CA PHE A 22 7.14 7.92 10.25
C PHE A 22 8.40 7.16 10.69
N VAL A 23 8.82 6.14 9.94
CA VAL A 23 10.05 5.36 10.17
C VAL A 23 11.28 6.08 9.59
N GLY A 24 11.08 7.05 8.69
CA GLY A 24 12.16 7.82 8.06
C GLY A 24 13.00 7.03 7.05
N LYS A 25 12.51 5.85 6.64
CA LYS A 25 13.12 4.98 5.62
C LYS A 25 12.07 4.06 5.03
N LYS A 26 12.36 3.53 3.84
CA LYS A 26 11.58 2.44 3.25
C LYS A 26 11.44 1.24 4.20
N VAL A 27 10.21 0.78 4.43
CA VAL A 27 9.91 -0.35 5.31
C VAL A 27 10.17 -1.68 4.59
N GLU A 28 10.83 -2.62 5.27
CA GLU A 28 11.13 -3.93 4.68
C GLU A 28 9.84 -4.69 4.33
N GLY A 29 9.76 -5.19 3.09
CA GLY A 29 8.59 -5.90 2.56
C GLY A 29 7.79 -5.09 1.54
N TYR A 30 7.87 -3.75 1.56
CA TYR A 30 7.29 -2.90 0.53
C TYR A 30 8.20 -2.84 -0.69
N LYS A 31 8.05 -3.79 -1.63
CA LYS A 31 8.94 -3.92 -2.79
C LYS A 31 8.63 -2.95 -3.93
N ALA A 32 7.40 -2.45 -4.01
CA ALA A 32 6.91 -1.53 -5.04
C ALA A 32 5.89 -0.55 -4.42
N PRO A 33 5.67 0.64 -5.02
CA PRO A 33 4.64 1.59 -4.59
C PRO A 33 3.25 1.16 -5.11
N GLU A 34 2.88 -0.09 -4.84
CA GLU A 34 1.65 -0.72 -5.36
C GLU A 34 0.83 -1.29 -4.21
N ALA A 35 -0.45 -0.96 -4.16
CA ALA A 35 -1.41 -1.48 -3.21
C ALA A 35 -1.88 -2.87 -3.65
N ILE A 36 -1.83 -3.81 -2.69
CA ILE A 36 -2.35 -5.15 -2.84
C ILE A 36 -3.55 -5.31 -1.92
N LEU A 37 -4.69 -5.71 -2.50
CA LEU A 37 -5.98 -5.81 -1.81
C LEU A 37 -6.68 -7.14 -2.13
N THR A 38 -7.70 -7.46 -1.34
CA THR A 38 -8.73 -8.46 -1.69
C THR A 38 -9.75 -7.85 -2.64
N ILE A 39 -10.49 -8.68 -3.38
CA ILE A 39 -11.52 -8.23 -4.32
C ILE A 39 -12.60 -7.41 -3.59
N ASP A 40 -13.11 -7.95 -2.48
CA ASP A 40 -14.16 -7.30 -1.69
C ASP A 40 -13.72 -5.92 -1.18
N ALA A 41 -12.46 -5.79 -0.75
CA ALA A 41 -11.91 -4.51 -0.32
C ALA A 41 -11.86 -3.53 -1.50
N ALA A 42 -11.41 -3.96 -2.67
CA ALA A 42 -11.27 -3.10 -3.84
C ALA A 42 -12.62 -2.58 -4.39
N MET A 43 -13.70 -3.35 -4.27
CA MET A 43 -15.02 -2.95 -4.77
C MET A 43 -15.71 -1.84 -3.96
N ILE A 44 -15.23 -1.55 -2.74
CA ILE A 44 -15.88 -0.60 -1.83
C ILE A 44 -15.19 0.79 -1.90
N ILE A 45 -14.12 0.95 -2.68
CA ILE A 45 -13.22 2.11 -2.58
C ILE A 45 -13.61 3.24 -3.53
N HIS A 46 -14.03 4.38 -2.94
CA HIS A 46 -14.11 5.69 -3.59
C HIS A 46 -13.20 6.73 -2.90
N LEU A 47 -12.00 6.33 -2.44
CA LEU A 47 -11.13 7.14 -1.56
C LEU A 47 -9.63 6.93 -1.86
N ILE A 48 -8.81 7.90 -1.46
CA ILE A 48 -7.34 7.87 -1.52
C ILE A 48 -6.81 6.81 -0.54
N ILE A 49 -5.92 5.93 -1.01
CA ILE A 49 -5.30 4.88 -0.18
C ILE A 49 -3.90 5.31 0.27
N TYR A 50 -3.71 5.31 1.60
CA TYR A 50 -2.42 5.55 2.26
C TYR A 50 -1.70 4.25 2.65
N ASP A 51 -2.44 3.19 2.95
CA ASP A 51 -1.90 1.89 3.33
C ASP A 51 -2.88 0.75 2.97
N ALA A 52 -2.35 -0.44 2.74
CA ALA A 52 -3.10 -1.62 2.30
C ALA A 52 -2.62 -2.88 3.03
N TYR A 53 -2.45 -4.00 2.33
CA TYR A 53 -1.84 -5.19 2.93
C TYR A 53 -0.46 -4.86 3.51
N ARG A 54 -0.32 -5.03 4.83
CA ARG A 54 0.92 -4.84 5.56
C ARG A 54 1.58 -6.20 5.84
N PRO A 55 2.75 -6.52 5.26
CA PRO A 55 3.44 -7.78 5.50
C PRO A 55 3.86 -7.94 6.97
N GLN A 56 3.97 -9.17 7.46
CA GLN A 56 4.36 -9.46 8.85
C GLN A 56 5.70 -8.81 9.24
N LYS A 57 6.70 -8.84 8.35
CA LYS A 57 7.98 -8.15 8.57
C LYS A 57 7.85 -6.63 8.76
N ALA A 58 6.90 -6.01 8.07
CA ALA A 58 6.62 -4.58 8.23
C ALA A 58 5.95 -4.31 9.58
N VAL A 59 5.20 -5.27 10.13
CA VAL A 59 4.68 -5.20 11.51
C VAL A 59 5.81 -5.33 12.52
N GLU A 60 6.74 -6.26 12.31
CA GLU A 60 7.92 -6.48 13.17
C GLU A 60 8.96 -5.34 13.14
N HIS A 61 8.79 -4.37 12.23
CA HIS A 61 9.67 -3.22 12.09
C HIS A 61 9.32 -2.05 13.04
N PHE A 62 8.21 -2.17 13.77
CA PHE A 62 7.75 -1.24 14.80
C PHE A 62 7.85 -1.90 16.17
#